data_AF-A0A257W7X3-F1
#
_entry.id   AF-A0A257W7X3-F1
#
_cell.length_a   1.000
_cell.length_b   1.000
_cell.length_c   1.000
_cell.angle_alpha   90.00
_cell.angle_beta   90.00
_cell.angle_gamma   90.00
#
_symmetry.space_group_name_H-M   'P 1'
#
loop_
_entity.id
_entity.type
_entity.pdbx_description
1 polymer ?
#
loop_
_entity_poly.entity_id
_entity_poly.type
_entity_poly.pdbx_seq_one_letter_code
_entity_poly.pdbx_strand_id
1 'polypeptide(L)'
;LYGRVGITAPGKIGVPGTPPEQRVDVGPSIWRFHPVTKAVEEVCTGTTNPWGHDWDEHGELFFINTVIGHLWHVVPGAHYRRMFGADRNPYVYQVIEQTADHFHWDTAEAWNEAKKGVSASTSEAGGGHAHDGMMIYQGDNWPAEYRGKVFTLNMHGYRVNVDRLEREV
;
A
#
# COMPACT_ATOMS: atom_id res chain seq x y z
N LEU A 1 -11.60 12.48 -0.07
CA LEU A 1 -11.69 11.08 -0.50
C LEU A 1 -10.31 10.63 -0.92
N TYR A 2 -9.91 9.42 -0.55
CA TYR A 2 -8.64 8.82 -0.94
C TYR A 2 -8.91 7.64 -1.87
N GLY A 3 -8.02 7.46 -2.83
CA GLY A 3 -8.04 6.32 -3.72
C GLY A 3 -6.65 5.88 -4.08
N ARG A 4 -6.60 4.81 -4.88
CA ARG A 4 -5.43 3.98 -5.10
C ARG A 4 -5.35 3.62 -6.57
N VAL A 5 -4.15 3.45 -7.09
CA VAL A 5 -3.91 2.99 -8.46
C VAL A 5 -2.79 1.95 -8.47
N GLY A 6 -2.95 0.91 -9.27
CA GLY A 6 -1.97 -0.16 -9.45
C GLY A 6 -1.03 0.11 -10.62
N ILE A 7 0.14 -0.51 -10.60
CA ILE A 7 1.26 -0.21 -11.48
C ILE A 7 1.01 -0.51 -12.95
N THR A 8 0.15 -1.50 -13.26
CA THR A 8 -0.17 -1.91 -14.64
C THR A 8 -1.33 -1.15 -15.25
N ALA A 9 -2.03 -0.33 -14.47
CA ALA A 9 -3.19 0.44 -14.93
C ALA A 9 -3.09 1.90 -14.46
N PRO A 10 -2.05 2.65 -14.90
CA PRO A 10 -1.94 4.06 -14.59
C PRO A 10 -3.18 4.82 -15.07
N GLY A 11 -3.54 5.88 -14.35
CA GLY A 11 -4.79 6.60 -14.54
C GLY A 11 -4.60 8.07 -14.91
N LYS A 12 -5.66 8.67 -15.44
CA LYS A 12 -5.80 10.12 -15.60
C LYS A 12 -7.03 10.59 -14.83
N ILE A 13 -6.83 11.17 -13.66
CA ILE A 13 -7.92 11.53 -12.75
C ILE A 13 -8.32 12.99 -12.96
N GLY A 14 -9.63 13.23 -12.99
CA GLY A 14 -10.22 14.55 -13.10
C GLY A 14 -11.72 14.48 -12.86
N VAL A 15 -12.32 15.62 -12.57
CA VAL A 15 -13.77 15.76 -12.42
C VAL A 15 -14.48 15.31 -13.72
N PRO A 16 -15.72 14.79 -13.68
CA PRO A 16 -16.48 14.54 -14.89
C PRO A 16 -16.52 15.77 -15.80
N GLY A 17 -16.22 15.59 -17.09
CA GLY A 17 -16.10 16.69 -18.05
C GLY A 17 -14.70 17.34 -18.16
N THR A 18 -13.75 17.04 -17.27
CA THR A 18 -12.36 17.52 -17.40
C THR A 18 -11.74 16.99 -18.70
N PRO A 19 -11.22 17.87 -19.59
CA PRO A 19 -10.51 17.47 -20.80
C PRO A 19 -9.31 16.57 -20.50
N PRO A 20 -8.96 15.60 -21.36
CA PRO A 20 -7.88 14.65 -21.11
C PRO A 20 -6.53 15.28 -20.72
N GLU A 21 -6.18 16.43 -21.30
CA GLU A 21 -4.94 17.17 -21.09
C GLU A 21 -4.88 17.94 -19.75
N GLN A 22 -6.03 18.14 -19.11
CA GLN A 22 -6.14 18.80 -17.79
C GLN A 22 -6.27 17.79 -16.63
N ARG A 23 -6.25 16.49 -16.94
CA ARG A 23 -6.32 15.44 -15.92
C ARG A 23 -4.96 15.22 -15.27
N VAL A 24 -4.98 14.88 -13.99
CA VAL A 24 -3.79 14.53 -13.22
C VAL A 24 -3.36 13.11 -13.60
N ASP A 25 -2.15 12.99 -14.14
CA ASP A 25 -1.53 11.69 -14.43
C ASP A 25 -1.11 11.02 -13.12
N VAL A 26 -1.69 9.86 -12.84
CA VAL A 26 -1.39 9.07 -11.63
C VAL A 26 -0.76 7.74 -12.00
N GLY A 27 0.39 7.47 -11.40
CA GLY A 27 1.08 6.18 -11.49
C GLY A 27 0.52 5.20 -10.45
N PRO A 28 1.27 4.14 -10.09
CA PRO A 28 0.98 3.46 -8.84
C PRO A 28 1.12 4.49 -7.70
N SER A 29 0.06 4.68 -6.93
CA SER A 29 -0.04 5.85 -6.04
C SER A 29 -1.20 5.74 -5.05
N ILE A 30 -1.14 6.61 -4.04
CA ILE A 30 -2.31 7.09 -3.29
C ILE A 30 -2.65 8.47 -3.86
N TRP A 31 -3.92 8.67 -4.25
CA TRP A 31 -4.43 9.97 -4.71
C TRP A 31 -5.54 10.47 -3.80
N ARG A 32 -5.75 11.78 -3.80
CA ARG A 32 -6.78 12.45 -3.01
C ARG A 32 -7.65 13.34 -3.86
N PHE A 33 -8.95 13.33 -3.56
CA PHE A 33 -9.94 14.25 -4.10
C PHE A 33 -10.62 15.03 -2.97
N HIS A 34 -10.62 16.35 -3.09
CA HIS A 34 -11.29 17.23 -2.16
C HIS A 34 -12.76 17.47 -2.60
N PRO A 35 -13.78 17.06 -1.82
CA PRO A 35 -15.17 17.04 -2.30
C PRO A 35 -15.79 18.41 -2.51
N VAL A 36 -15.33 19.46 -1.81
CA VAL A 36 -15.82 20.85 -1.98
C VAL A 36 -15.14 21.56 -3.16
N THR A 37 -13.81 21.73 -3.10
CA THR A 37 -13.03 22.43 -4.14
C THR A 37 -12.87 21.65 -5.43
N LYS A 38 -13.18 20.34 -5.43
CA LYS A 38 -12.99 19.41 -6.55
C LYS A 38 -11.54 19.25 -7.00
N ALA A 39 -10.58 19.65 -6.15
CA ALA A 39 -9.16 19.45 -6.42
C ALA A 39 -8.80 17.96 -6.37
N VAL A 40 -7.95 17.53 -7.31
CA VAL A 40 -7.35 16.20 -7.39
C VAL A 40 -5.85 16.36 -7.24
N GLU A 41 -5.23 15.51 -6.45
CA GLU A 41 -3.78 15.42 -6.35
C GLU A 41 -3.32 13.98 -6.20
N GLU A 42 -2.12 13.69 -6.69
CA GLU A 42 -1.37 12.51 -6.31
C GLU A 42 -0.67 12.80 -4.98
N VAL A 43 -1.00 12.06 -3.93
CA VAL A 43 -0.45 12.31 -2.59
C VAL A 43 0.96 11.74 -2.51
N CYS A 44 1.16 10.51 -2.97
CA CYS A 44 2.47 9.89 -3.07
C CYS A 44 2.50 8.90 -4.24
N THR A 45 3.67 8.64 -4.81
CA THR A 45 3.86 7.79 -5.99
C THR A 45 4.78 6.61 -5.69
N GLY A 46 4.65 5.53 -6.46
CA GLY A 46 5.47 4.33 -6.34
C GLY A 46 4.64 3.12 -5.89
N THR A 47 5.32 2.09 -5.41
CA THR A 47 4.76 0.78 -5.05
C THR A 47 4.23 -0.02 -6.26
N THR A 48 3.39 -1.03 -6.00
CA THR A 48 2.88 -1.93 -7.04
C THR A 48 1.36 -1.85 -7.10
N ASN A 49 0.68 -2.26 -6.04
CA ASN A 49 -0.75 -2.53 -5.98
C ASN A 49 -1.21 -2.24 -4.55
N PRO A 50 -1.52 -0.98 -4.22
CA PRO A 50 -1.73 -0.56 -2.85
C PRO A 50 -3.15 -0.86 -2.35
N TRP A 51 -3.57 -2.11 -2.24
CA TRP A 51 -4.98 -2.52 -2.08
C TRP A 51 -5.59 -2.41 -0.68
N GLY A 52 -5.16 -1.45 0.13
CA GLY A 52 -5.75 -1.19 1.44
C GLY A 52 -5.13 0.05 2.04
N HIS A 53 -5.88 0.86 2.76
CA HIS A 53 -5.32 1.94 3.55
C HIS A 53 -6.22 2.22 4.75
N ASP A 54 -5.62 2.64 5.86
CA ASP A 54 -6.35 3.09 7.03
C ASP A 54 -5.49 4.07 7.85
N TRP A 55 -6.13 4.78 8.78
CA TRP A 55 -5.50 5.76 9.64
C TRP A 55 -5.22 5.17 11.02
N ASP A 56 -4.10 5.56 11.64
CA ASP A 56 -3.82 5.24 13.04
C ASP A 56 -4.50 6.23 14.01
N GLU A 57 -4.25 6.07 15.31
CA GLU A 57 -4.81 6.94 16.35
C GLU A 57 -4.24 8.36 16.34
N HIS A 58 -3.11 8.57 15.67
CA HIS A 58 -2.44 9.86 15.55
C HIS A 58 -2.86 10.61 14.29
N GLY A 59 -3.68 10.00 13.44
CA GLY A 59 -4.06 10.57 12.15
C GLY A 59 -2.95 10.46 11.11
N GLU A 60 -2.07 9.46 11.22
CA GLU A 60 -1.12 9.08 10.18
C GLU A 60 -1.76 8.03 9.26
N LEU A 61 -1.59 8.17 7.95
CA LEU A 61 -2.21 7.28 6.96
C LEU A 61 -1.24 6.21 6.52
N PHE A 62 -1.60 4.94 6.63
CA PHE A 62 -0.81 3.82 6.14
C PHE A 62 -1.55 3.07 5.04
N PHE A 63 -0.81 2.34 4.22
CA PHE A 63 -1.39 1.51 3.16
C PHE A 63 -0.67 0.17 2.99
N ILE A 64 -1.46 -0.85 2.62
CA ILE A 64 -0.96 -2.18 2.30
C ILE A 64 -0.67 -2.28 0.80
N ASN A 65 0.34 -3.07 0.43
CA ASN A 65 0.77 -3.28 -0.95
C ASN A 65 1.03 -4.76 -1.26
N THR A 66 0.98 -5.11 -2.55
CA THR A 66 1.27 -6.45 -3.07
C THR A 66 2.63 -6.49 -3.82
N VAL A 67 3.29 -7.66 -3.81
CA VAL A 67 4.57 -8.00 -4.50
C VAL A 67 5.89 -7.60 -3.82
N ILE A 68 6.16 -6.31 -3.57
CA ILE A 68 7.52 -5.84 -3.20
C ILE A 68 7.71 -5.48 -1.72
N GLY A 69 6.62 -5.44 -0.97
CA GLY A 69 6.57 -5.01 0.42
C GLY A 69 5.11 -4.86 0.83
N HIS A 70 4.82 -5.08 2.11
CA HIS A 70 3.44 -5.16 2.57
C HIS A 70 2.96 -3.83 3.16
N LEU A 71 3.73 -3.11 3.98
CA LEU A 71 3.24 -1.93 4.71
C LEU A 71 4.04 -0.65 4.41
N TRP A 72 3.33 0.45 4.19
CA TRP A 72 3.90 1.75 3.81
C TRP A 72 3.19 2.90 4.52
N HIS A 73 3.95 3.90 5.01
CA HIS A 73 3.41 5.15 5.53
C HIS A 73 3.16 6.14 4.38
N VAL A 74 1.98 6.78 4.26
CA VAL A 74 1.70 7.82 3.26
C VAL A 74 2.30 9.15 3.68
N VAL A 75 3.36 9.56 2.99
CA VAL A 75 3.96 10.89 3.15
C VAL A 75 3.71 11.72 1.89
N PRO A 76 3.09 12.91 1.97
CA PRO A 76 2.85 13.75 0.80
C PRO A 76 4.13 14.08 0.03
N GLY A 77 4.11 13.86 -1.29
CA GLY A 77 5.26 14.03 -2.19
C GLY A 77 6.28 12.89 -2.16
N ALA A 78 6.05 11.82 -1.39
CA ALA A 78 6.96 10.70 -1.34
C ALA A 78 7.00 9.89 -2.64
N HIS A 79 8.20 9.36 -2.92
CA HIS A 79 8.51 8.49 -4.04
C HIS A 79 8.95 7.12 -3.52
N TYR A 80 8.13 6.10 -3.68
CA TYR A 80 8.37 4.75 -3.18
C TYR A 80 8.92 3.81 -4.24
N ARG A 81 9.64 2.77 -3.79
CA ARG A 81 10.10 1.67 -4.64
C ARG A 81 8.95 1.11 -5.49
N ARG A 82 9.22 0.85 -6.76
CA ARG A 82 8.28 0.23 -7.71
C ARG A 82 8.73 -1.18 -8.03
N MET A 83 7.79 -2.06 -8.37
CA MET A 83 8.13 -3.41 -8.87
C MET A 83 8.98 -3.36 -10.14
N PHE A 84 8.69 -2.41 -11.02
CA PHE A 84 9.43 -2.20 -12.26
C PHE A 84 9.30 -0.75 -12.73
N GLY A 85 10.20 -0.37 -13.65
CA GLY A 85 10.27 0.97 -14.21
C GLY A 85 10.94 1.97 -13.26
N ALA A 86 11.61 2.96 -13.86
CA ALA A 86 12.18 4.08 -13.11
C ALA A 86 11.08 4.96 -12.50
N ASP A 87 11.42 5.76 -11.51
CA ASP A 87 10.51 6.83 -11.07
C ASP A 87 10.18 7.76 -12.26
N ARG A 88 8.96 8.32 -12.27
CA ARG A 88 8.55 9.25 -13.33
C ARG A 88 9.28 10.59 -13.23
N ASN A 89 9.72 10.96 -12.04
CA ASN A 89 10.55 12.11 -11.80
C ASN A 89 12.04 11.70 -11.89
N PRO A 90 12.78 12.10 -12.96
CA PRO A 90 14.16 11.70 -13.15
C PRO A 90 15.13 12.33 -12.14
N TYR A 91 14.66 13.28 -11.33
CA TYR A 91 15.46 13.98 -10.32
C TYR A 91 15.34 13.36 -8.92
N VAL A 92 14.61 12.25 -8.77
CA VAL A 92 14.56 11.49 -7.52
C VAL A 92 15.91 10.86 -7.26
N TYR A 93 16.60 11.35 -6.23
CA TYR A 93 17.90 10.82 -5.82
C TYR A 93 17.80 9.39 -5.29
N GLN A 94 16.80 9.14 -4.43
CA GLN A 94 16.55 7.86 -3.82
C GLN A 94 15.04 7.69 -3.55
N VAL A 95 14.53 6.48 -3.76
CA VAL A 95 13.16 6.11 -3.41
C VAL A 95 13.10 5.57 -1.97
N ILE A 96 11.93 5.72 -1.35
CA ILE A 96 11.63 5.20 -0.03
C ILE A 96 11.23 3.72 -0.15
N GLU A 97 11.71 2.88 0.77
CA GLU A 97 11.33 1.46 0.89
C GLU A 97 10.11 1.26 1.79
N GLN A 98 9.64 0.02 1.92
CA GLN A 98 8.53 -0.28 2.82
C GLN A 98 8.87 0.14 4.25
N THR A 99 7.84 0.46 5.04
CA THR A 99 7.98 0.84 6.44
C THR A 99 8.09 -0.39 7.36
N ALA A 100 7.66 -1.55 6.88
CA ALA A 100 7.74 -2.80 7.62
C ALA A 100 9.18 -3.35 7.73
N ASP A 101 9.49 -3.96 8.87
CA ASP A 101 10.77 -4.60 9.19
C ASP A 101 10.84 -6.08 8.77
N HIS A 102 9.74 -6.64 8.24
CA HIS A 102 9.65 -8.04 7.84
C HIS A 102 8.83 -8.23 6.55
N PHE A 103 8.70 -9.48 6.13
CA PHE A 103 7.94 -9.90 4.97
C PHE A 103 7.04 -11.08 5.32
N HIS A 104 5.87 -11.15 4.69
CA HIS A 104 4.94 -12.27 4.83
C HIS A 104 5.25 -13.45 3.89
N TRP A 105 6.44 -13.50 3.30
CA TRP A 105 6.87 -14.56 2.39
C TRP A 105 8.36 -14.80 2.49
N ASP A 106 8.81 -15.93 1.95
CA ASP A 106 10.23 -16.23 1.82
C ASP A 106 10.85 -15.40 0.69
N THR A 107 11.68 -14.43 1.04
CA THR A 107 12.30 -13.50 0.08
C THR A 107 13.36 -14.15 -0.81
N ALA A 108 13.76 -15.39 -0.54
CA ALA A 108 14.58 -16.18 -1.45
C ALA A 108 13.77 -16.74 -2.63
N GLU A 109 12.44 -16.81 -2.52
CA GLU A 109 11.55 -17.29 -3.58
C GLU A 109 11.23 -16.17 -4.58
N ALA A 110 11.10 -16.54 -5.86
CA ALA A 110 10.62 -15.60 -6.86
C ALA A 110 9.14 -15.27 -6.60
N TRP A 111 8.77 -13.99 -6.78
CA TRP A 111 7.43 -13.49 -6.47
C TRP A 111 6.29 -14.26 -7.17
N ASN A 112 6.52 -14.87 -8.32
CA ASN A 112 5.48 -15.61 -9.04
C ASN A 112 5.32 -17.06 -8.58
N GLU A 113 6.19 -17.58 -7.72
CA GLU A 113 6.13 -18.99 -7.27
C GLU A 113 4.92 -19.24 -6.36
N ALA A 114 4.58 -18.31 -5.46
CA ALA A 114 3.41 -18.43 -4.58
C ALA A 114 2.07 -18.60 -5.35
N LYS A 115 2.02 -18.22 -6.63
CA LYS A 115 0.84 -18.43 -7.49
C LYS A 115 0.62 -19.91 -7.85
N LYS A 116 1.68 -20.73 -7.79
CA LYS A 116 1.62 -22.18 -8.03
C LYS A 116 1.24 -22.95 -6.75
N GLY A 117 1.24 -22.26 -5.62
CA GLY A 117 1.05 -22.82 -4.28
C GLY A 117 2.02 -22.17 -3.31
N VAL A 118 1.56 -21.98 -2.07
CA VAL A 118 2.39 -21.42 -1.00
C VAL A 118 3.31 -22.52 -0.47
N SER A 119 4.62 -22.28 -0.48
CA SER A 119 5.61 -23.18 0.11
C SER A 119 5.50 -23.22 1.63
N ALA A 120 6.18 -24.17 2.27
CA ALA A 120 6.22 -24.24 3.73
C ALA A 120 6.86 -22.98 4.35
N SER A 121 7.97 -22.49 3.80
CA SER A 121 8.66 -21.29 4.29
C SER A 121 7.83 -20.02 4.08
N THR A 122 7.20 -19.85 2.91
CA THR A 122 6.30 -18.72 2.68
C THR A 122 5.05 -18.79 3.56
N SER A 123 4.51 -19.99 3.82
CA SER A 123 3.40 -20.17 4.76
C SER A 123 3.79 -19.76 6.17
N GLU A 124 4.99 -20.15 6.63
CA GLU A 124 5.53 -19.80 7.94
C GLU A 124 5.75 -18.29 8.07
N ALA A 125 6.28 -17.64 7.03
CA ALA A 125 6.55 -16.21 7.02
C ALA A 125 5.28 -15.34 7.09
N GLY A 126 4.13 -15.84 6.61
CA GLY A 126 2.88 -15.08 6.67
C GLY A 126 1.89 -15.33 5.54
N GLY A 127 2.24 -16.18 4.57
CA GLY A 127 1.32 -16.69 3.56
C GLY A 127 1.52 -16.16 2.15
N GLY A 128 2.37 -15.16 1.93
CA GLY A 128 2.68 -14.62 0.62
C GLY A 128 2.65 -13.10 0.55
N HIS A 129 2.89 -12.57 -0.65
CA HIS A 129 2.96 -11.12 -0.89
C HIS A 129 1.67 -10.50 -1.45
N ALA A 130 0.55 -11.24 -1.49
CA ALA A 130 -0.72 -10.78 -2.05
C ALA A 130 -1.67 -10.30 -0.94
N HIS A 131 -1.58 -9.02 -0.61
CA HIS A 131 -2.34 -8.38 0.46
C HIS A 131 -3.49 -7.54 -0.11
N ASP A 132 -4.66 -7.60 0.53
CA ASP A 132 -5.83 -6.80 0.20
C ASP A 132 -6.63 -6.43 1.46
N GLY A 133 -7.21 -5.22 1.44
CA GLY A 133 -7.84 -4.62 2.59
C GLY A 133 -6.82 -4.22 3.66
N MET A 134 -7.12 -3.16 4.39
CA MET A 134 -6.34 -2.78 5.57
C MET A 134 -7.28 -2.19 6.60
N MET A 135 -7.07 -2.56 7.85
CA MET A 135 -7.74 -1.95 8.99
C MET A 135 -6.72 -1.77 10.12
N ILE A 136 -6.67 -0.57 10.70
CA ILE A 136 -6.00 -0.33 11.97
C ILE A 136 -7.11 -0.32 13.02
N TYR A 137 -7.16 -1.35 13.87
CA TYR A 137 -8.30 -1.52 14.77
C TYR A 137 -8.24 -0.53 15.92
N GLN A 138 -9.12 0.48 15.89
CA GLN A 138 -9.21 1.50 16.95
C GLN A 138 -10.49 1.40 17.81
N GLY A 139 -11.31 0.37 17.58
CA GLY A 139 -12.55 0.17 18.32
C GLY A 139 -12.37 -0.44 19.71
N ASP A 140 -13.48 -0.57 20.43
CA ASP A 140 -13.56 -1.20 21.75
C ASP A 140 -14.40 -2.49 21.80
N ASN A 141 -15.00 -2.89 20.67
CA ASN A 141 -15.79 -4.11 20.51
C ASN A 141 -14.99 -5.43 20.61
N TRP A 142 -13.68 -5.42 20.31
CA TRP A 142 -12.78 -6.57 20.35
C TRP A 142 -11.83 -6.45 21.56
N PRO A 143 -11.19 -7.56 21.99
CA PRO A 143 -10.21 -7.53 23.07
C PRO A 143 -9.14 -6.44 22.91
N ALA A 144 -8.73 -5.84 24.03
CA ALA A 144 -7.82 -4.70 24.05
C ALA A 144 -6.46 -4.97 23.38
N GLU A 145 -6.02 -6.23 23.32
CA GLU A 145 -4.77 -6.64 22.65
C GLU A 145 -4.76 -6.40 21.13
N TYR A 146 -5.94 -6.27 20.51
CA TYR A 146 -6.07 -5.98 19.08
C TYR A 146 -6.08 -4.48 18.78
N ARG A 147 -6.19 -3.62 19.79
CA ARG A 147 -6.23 -2.17 19.58
C ARG A 147 -4.89 -1.68 19.03
N GLY A 148 -4.97 -0.83 18.00
CA GLY A 148 -3.81 -0.32 17.25
C GLY A 148 -3.14 -1.34 16.34
N LYS A 149 -3.64 -2.59 16.25
CA LYS A 149 -3.07 -3.60 15.36
C LYS A 149 -3.53 -3.36 13.91
N VAL A 150 -2.63 -3.65 12.98
CA VAL A 150 -2.87 -3.62 11.54
C VAL A 150 -3.35 -4.99 11.10
N PHE A 151 -4.48 -5.05 10.42
CA PHE A 151 -5.05 -6.26 9.85
C PHE A 151 -5.07 -6.14 8.33
N THR A 152 -4.67 -7.20 7.63
CA THR A 152 -4.80 -7.33 6.17
C THR A 152 -5.15 -8.76 5.79
N LEU A 153 -5.89 -8.95 4.70
CA LEU A 153 -6.12 -10.26 4.12
C LEU A 153 -4.88 -10.69 3.33
N ASN A 154 -4.46 -11.93 3.49
CA ASN A 154 -3.44 -12.57 2.66
C ASN A 154 -4.12 -13.56 1.71
N MET A 155 -4.18 -13.21 0.42
CA MET A 155 -4.88 -14.00 -0.58
C MET A 155 -4.16 -15.31 -0.89
N HIS A 156 -2.82 -15.33 -0.83
CA HIS A 156 -2.06 -16.56 -1.08
C HIS A 156 -2.15 -17.53 0.11
N GLY A 157 -2.00 -17.01 1.33
CA GLY A 157 -1.97 -17.80 2.55
C GLY A 157 -3.33 -18.12 3.16
N TYR A 158 -4.41 -17.65 2.54
CA TYR A 158 -5.81 -17.78 2.98
C TYR A 158 -6.01 -17.43 4.47
N ARG A 159 -5.45 -16.30 4.90
CA ARG A 159 -5.44 -15.88 6.31
C ARG A 159 -5.52 -14.37 6.47
N VAL A 160 -5.63 -13.93 7.72
CA VAL A 160 -5.48 -12.54 8.13
C VAL A 160 -4.08 -12.39 8.74
N ASN A 161 -3.26 -11.48 8.24
CA ASN A 161 -2.05 -11.05 8.93
C ASN A 161 -2.41 -9.99 9.98
N VAL A 162 -1.73 -10.02 11.12
CA VAL A 162 -1.94 -9.08 12.23
C VAL A 162 -0.60 -8.52 12.66
N ASP A 163 -0.34 -7.28 12.28
CA ASP A 163 0.91 -6.58 12.56
C ASP A 163 0.70 -5.49 13.61
N ARG A 164 1.81 -4.93 14.11
CA ARG A 164 1.79 -3.82 15.06
C ARG A 164 2.60 -2.67 14.50
N LEU A 165 2.04 -1.46 14.58
CA LEU A 165 2.80 -0.24 14.37
C LEU A 165 3.57 0.11 15.65
N GLU A 166 4.88 0.30 15.50
CA GLU A 166 5.73 0.83 16.57
C GLU A 166 6.44 2.08 16.06
N ARG A 167 6.51 3.08 16.95
CA ARG A 167 7.29 4.29 16.69
C ARG A 167 8.68 4.10 17.28
N GLU A 168 9.70 4.21 16.44
CA GLU A 168 11.08 4.29 16.91
C GLU A 168 11.30 5.64 17.64
N VAL A 169 11.95 5.58 18.80
CA VAL A 169 12.20 6.71 19.71
C VAL A 169 13.70 6.99 19.79
#